data_AF-A0A0F2J8E7-F1
#
_entry.id   AF-A0A0F2J8E7-F1
#
_cell.length_a   1.000
_cell.length_b   1.000
_cell.length_c   1.000
_cell.angle_alpha   90.00
_cell.angle_beta   90.00
_cell.angle_gamma   90.00
#
_symmetry.space_group_name_H-M   'P 1'
#
loop_
_entity.id
_entity.type
_entity.pdbx_description
1 polymer ?
#
loop_
_entity_poly.entity_id
_entity_poly.type
_entity_poly.pdbx_seq_one_letter_code
_entity_poly.pdbx_strand_id
1 'polypeptide(L)' 'MVFILWGNNALSKMGIITNPNHYIIKSPHPSPLSASRGFLGSKPFSKTNNFLSSKGKTPIDWQIENL' A
#
# COMPACT_ATOMS: atom_id res chain seq x y z
N MET A 1 1.90 -4.21 11.12
CA MET A 1 2.52 -4.35 9.79
C MET A 1 1.57 -3.81 8.73
N VAL A 2 2.07 -3.20 7.66
CA VAL A 2 1.28 -2.72 6.53
C VAL A 2 1.64 -3.52 5.28
N PHE A 3 0.62 -4.03 4.57
CA PHE A 3 0.77 -4.71 3.29
C PHE A 3 0.17 -3.84 2.18
N ILE A 4 0.96 -3.57 1.15
CA ILE A 4 0.51 -2.86 -0.04
C ILE A 4 0.41 -3.86 -1.18
N LEU A 5 -0.81 -4.15 -1.65
CA LEU A 5 -1.09 -5.17 -2.65
C LEU A 5 -1.57 -4.51 -3.94
N TRP A 6 -0.72 -4.53 -4.96
CA TRP A 6 -0.99 -3.96 -6.28
C TRP A 6 -1.24 -5.04 -7.33
N GLY A 7 -2.46 -5.06 -7.87
CA GLY A 7 -2.87 -6.00 -8.92
C GLY A 7 -3.25 -7.40 -8.42
N ASN A 8 -3.88 -8.18 -9.31
CA ASN A 8 -4.53 -9.45 -8.95
C ASN A 8 -3.59 -10.48 -8.35
N ASN A 9 -2.33 -10.54 -8.82
CA ASN A 9 -1.36 -11.48 -8.30
C ASN A 9 -1.07 -11.21 -6.81
N ALA A 10 -0.83 -9.94 -6.44
CA ALA A 10 -0.63 -9.55 -5.05
C ALA A 10 -1.91 -9.72 -4.21
N LEU A 11 -3.07 -9.35 -4.77
CA LEU A 11 -4.37 -9.51 -4.10
C LEU A 11 -4.69 -10.97 -3.78
N SER A 12 -4.24 -11.93 -4.60
CA SER A 12 -4.43 -13.36 -4.33
C SER A 12 -3.74 -13.84 -3.05
N LYS A 13 -2.72 -13.12 -2.56
CA LYS A 13 -2.02 -13.42 -1.30
C LYS A 13 -2.77 -12.96 -0.06
N MET A 14 -3.92 -12.31 -0.20
CA MET A 14 -4.68 -11.83 0.95
C MET A 14 -5.14 -12.95 1.88
N GLY A 15 -5.42 -14.15 1.34
CA GLY A 15 -5.83 -15.31 2.14
C GLY A 15 -4.80 -15.79 3.15
N ILE A 16 -3.50 -15.49 2.94
CA ILE A 16 -2.43 -15.84 3.89
C ILE A 16 -2.12 -14.71 4.88
N ILE A 17 -2.73 -13.53 4.73
CA ILE A 17 -2.57 -12.38 5.64
C ILE A 17 -3.73 -12.40 6.63
N THR A 18 -3.65 -13.27 7.65
CA THR A 18 -4.77 -13.58 8.55
C THR A 18 -4.78 -12.78 9.85
N ASN A 19 -3.68 -12.11 10.22
CA ASN A 19 -3.61 -11.37 11.47
C ASN A 19 -4.47 -10.09 11.39
N PRO A 20 -5.48 -9.91 12.27
CA PRO A 20 -6.38 -8.76 12.23
C PRO A 20 -5.70 -7.43 12.55
N ASN A 21 -4.50 -7.45 13.12
CA ASN A 21 -3.69 -6.24 13.36
C ASN A 21 -2.88 -5.80 12.13
N HIS A 22 -2.93 -6.56 11.04
CA HIS A 22 -2.34 -6.15 9.78
C HIS A 22 -3.24 -5.15 9.05
N TYR A 23 -2.64 -4.12 8.46
CA TYR A 23 -3.33 -3.17 7.62
C TYR A 23 -3.05 -3.46 6.16
N ILE A 24 -4.09 -3.64 5.34
CA ILE A 24 -3.96 -4.01 3.93
C ILE A 24 -4.46 -2.85 3.07
N ILE A 25 -3.59 -2.33 2.21
CA ILE A 25 -3.90 -1.34 1.19
C ILE A 25 -3.93 -2.04 -0.16
N LYS A 26 -4.98 -1.80 -0.93
CA LYS A 26 -5.25 -2.50 -2.20
C LYS A 26 -5.45 -1.49 -3.32
N SER A 27 -4.90 -1.78 -4.49
CA SER A 27 -5.24 -1.06 -5.72
C SER A 27 -4.95 -1.91 -6.97
N PRO A 28 -5.41 -1.49 -8.15
CA PRO A 28 -4.88 -1.97 -9.42
C PRO A 28 -3.36 -1.85 -9.50
N HIS A 29 -2.76 -2.59 -10.44
CA HIS A 29 -1.32 -2.57 -10.66
C HIS A 29 -0.85 -1.21 -11.23
N PRO A 30 0.36 -0.72 -10.88
CA PRO A 30 0.91 0.54 -11.40
C PRO A 30 1.22 0.54 -12.90
N SER A 31 1.19 -0.62 -13.57
CA SER A 31 1.41 -0.71 -15.02
C SER A 31 0.48 0.25 -15.78
N PRO A 32 0.96 0.94 -16.82
CA PRO A 32 0.15 1.87 -17.62
C PRO A 32 -1.19 1.28 -18.11
N LEU A 33 -1.22 -0.03 -18.38
CA LEU A 33 -2.43 -0.75 -18.84
C LEU A 33 -3.59 -0.73 -17.82
N SER A 34 -3.28 -0.56 -16.54
CA SER A 34 -4.25 -0.61 -15.43
C SER A 34 -4.20 0.58 -14.49
N ALA A 35 -3.20 1.46 -14.60
CA ALA A 35 -2.94 2.51 -13.62
C ALA A 35 -4.13 3.48 -13.45
N SER A 36 -4.72 3.90 -14.58
CA SER A 36 -5.90 4.79 -14.61
C SER A 36 -7.16 4.16 -14.03
N ARG A 37 -7.21 2.82 -13.92
CA ARG A 37 -8.37 2.09 -13.37
C ARG A 37 -8.44 2.13 -11.84
N GLY A 38 -7.53 2.86 -11.19
CA GLY A 38 -7.59 3.11 -9.75
C GLY A 38 -6.26 2.99 -8.99
N PHE A 39 -5.12 2.78 -9.65
CA PHE A 39 -3.82 2.94 -8.99
C PHE A 39 -3.54 4.42 -8.75
N LEU A 40 -3.71 5.25 -9.79
CA LEU A 40 -3.64 6.70 -9.67
C LEU A 40 -4.75 7.17 -8.73
N GLY A 41 -4.39 7.97 -7.72
CA GLY A 41 -5.32 8.40 -6.67
C GLY A 41 -5.53 7.40 -5.53
N SER A 42 -4.96 6.18 -5.58
CA SER A 42 -5.10 5.19 -4.48
C SER A 42 -4.40 5.61 -3.18
N LYS A 43 -3.43 6.54 -3.27
CA LYS A 43 -2.69 7.14 -2.15
C LYS A 43 -2.09 6.10 -1.17
N PRO A 44 -1.32 5.10 -1.65
CA PRO A 44 -0.87 3.99 -0.80
C PRO A 44 0.15 4.45 0.25
N PHE A 45 1.05 5.38 -0.11
CA PHE A 45 2.09 5.90 0.77
C PHE A 45 1.53 6.72 1.93
N SER A 46 0.63 7.67 1.65
CA SER A 46 0.02 8.48 2.72
C SER A 46 -0.90 7.64 3.61
N LYS A 47 -1.65 6.67 3.05
CA LYS A 47 -2.44 5.72 3.85
C LYS A 47 -1.56 4.88 4.78
N THR A 48 -0.38 4.47 4.31
CA THR A 48 0.61 3.75 5.12
C THR A 48 1.07 4.61 6.30
N ASN A 49 1.49 5.85 6.03
CA ASN A 49 1.94 6.77 7.07
C ASN A 49 0.82 7.15 8.05
N ASN A 50 -0.41 7.31 7.58
CA ASN A 50 -1.57 7.56 8.45
C ASN A 50 -1.81 6.38 9.41
N PHE A 51 -1.72 5.15 8.91
CA PHE A 51 -1.84 3.96 9.76
C PHE A 51 -0.70 3.89 10.78
N LEU A 52 0.55 4.10 10.36
CA LEU A 52 1.71 4.10 11.27
C LEU A 52 1.54 5.16 12.38
N SER A 53 1.16 6.38 12.00
CA SER A 53 0.90 7.49 12.92
C SER A 53 -0.21 7.13 13.91
N SER A 54 -1.31 6.51 13.45
CA SER A 54 -2.41 6.05 14.30
C SER A 54 -2.00 5.00 15.34
N LYS A 55 -0.84 4.35 15.13
CA LYS A 55 -0.24 3.35 16.02
C LYS A 55 0.97 3.89 16.79
N GLY A 56 1.19 5.21 16.78
CA GLY A 56 2.34 5.85 17.43
C GLY A 56 3.69 5.45 16.83
N LYS A 57 3.72 5.05 15.55
CA LYS A 57 4.93 4.69 14.82
C LYS A 57 5.35 5.84 13.92
N THR A 58 6.66 6.04 13.79
CA THR A 58 7.24 7.04 12.90
C THR A 58 6.79 6.78 11.45
N PRO A 59 6.28 7.80 10.74
CA PRO A 59 6.02 7.72 9.31
C PRO A 59 7.27 7.37 8.50
N ILE A 60 7.08 6.72 7.36
CA ILE A 60 8.16 6.44 6.41
C ILE A 60 8.40 7.70 5.59
N ASP A 61 9.66 8.10 5.45
CA ASP A 61 10.07 9.03 4.40
C ASP A 61 10.16 8.27 3.08
N TRP A 62 9.33 8.68 2.12
CA TRP A 62 9.24 8.06 0.80
C TRP A 62 10.06 8.81 -0.25
N GLN A 63 10.65 9.95 0.12
CA GLN A 63 11.50 10.71 -0.79
C GLN A 63 12.77 9.91 -1.06
N ILE A 64 13.11 9.75 -2.34
CA ILE A 64 14.39 9.20 -2.75
C ILE A 64 15.35 10.38 -2.93
N GLU A 65 16.56 10.23 -2.37
CA GLU A 65 17.62 11.23 -2.50
C GLU A 65 18.06 11.37 -3.95
N ASN A 66 18.39 12.60 -4.36
CA ASN A 66 19.05 12.83 -5.64
C ASN A 66 20.53 12.44 -5.51
N LEU A 67 21.05 11.77 -6.53
CA LEU A 67 22.49 11.45 -6.66
C LEU A 67 23.28 12.64 -7.19
#